data_AF-A0AA46NLM5-F1
#
_entry.id   AF-A0AA46NLM5-F1
#
_cell.length_a   1.000
_cell.length_b   1.000
_cell.length_c   1.000
_cell.angle_alpha   90.00
_cell.angle_beta   90.00
_cell.angle_gamma   90.00
#
_symmetry.space_group_name_H-M   'P 1'
#
loop_
_entity.id
_entity.type
_entity.pdbx_description
1 polymer ?
#
loop_
_entity_poly.entity_id
_entity_poly.type
_entity_poly.pdbx_seq_one_letter_code
_entity_poly.pdbx_strand_id
1 'polypeptide(L)'
;MFIEEIERLERKEIFLKKAILKHQNKFDYSKVDYFNSTTHVIFICNKHKIEFSQTPVKHLQNKHCCPLCAKEAYSKAVRISKEDFINQSEMIHSNKFSYEKSKPLTRHDKVTIYCEIHKKYFEQRLNIHLKGYIGCKDCISDSKIKQNRELFGKKFIENFKNKFGDNYDFSKVNYLNNFTPVDIFCIKHNIWFKQANRNILRTRTCSCPQCKKE
;
A
#
# COMPACT_ATOMS: atom_id res chain seq x y z
N MET A 1 -50.68 38.72 -0.09
CA MET A 1 -50.93 37.30 -0.41
C MET A 1 -50.77 36.99 -1.90
N PHE A 2 -51.51 37.62 -2.83
CA PHE A 2 -51.38 37.30 -4.27
C PHE A 2 -50.01 37.63 -4.90
N ILE A 3 -49.35 38.73 -4.51
CA ILE A 3 -48.06 39.15 -5.10
C ILE A 3 -46.92 38.21 -4.72
N GLU A 4 -46.82 37.83 -3.43
CA GLU A 4 -45.74 36.96 -2.93
C GLU A 4 -45.75 35.57 -3.58
N GLU A 5 -46.94 35.06 -3.91
CA GLU A 5 -47.13 33.78 -4.56
C GLU A 5 -46.74 33.81 -6.05
N ILE A 6 -47.06 34.90 -6.75
CA ILE A 6 -46.62 35.14 -8.13
C ILE A 6 -45.09 35.22 -8.20
N GLU A 7 -44.46 36.02 -7.34
CA GLU A 7 -43.00 36.13 -7.33
C GLU A 7 -42.32 34.79 -6.99
N ARG A 8 -42.95 33.95 -6.14
CA ARG A 8 -42.44 32.61 -5.83
C ARG A 8 -42.47 31.71 -7.06
N LEU A 9 -43.53 31.76 -7.86
CA LEU A 9 -43.65 31.00 -9.10
C LEU A 9 -42.61 31.46 -10.13
N GLU A 10 -42.38 32.77 -10.29
CA GLU A 10 -41.34 33.30 -11.17
C GLU A 10 -39.93 32.83 -10.75
N ARG A 11 -39.62 32.89 -9.44
CA ARG A 11 -38.34 32.38 -8.91
C ARG A 11 -38.18 30.88 -9.16
N LYS A 12 -39.26 30.10 -9.03
CA LYS A 12 -39.27 28.67 -9.36
C LYS A 12 -38.96 28.43 -10.83
N GLU A 13 -39.61 29.16 -11.74
CA GLU A 13 -39.35 29.02 -13.18
C GLU A 13 -37.90 29.36 -13.55
N ILE A 14 -37.36 30.44 -12.99
CA ILE A 14 -35.97 30.84 -13.21
C ILE A 14 -35.01 29.74 -12.73
N PHE A 15 -35.28 29.13 -11.56
CA PHE A 15 -34.50 28.00 -11.08
C PHE A 15 -34.57 26.80 -12.03
N LEU A 16 -35.77 26.42 -12.47
CA LEU A 16 -35.97 25.28 -13.37
C LEU A 16 -35.26 25.49 -14.73
N LYS A 17 -35.37 26.69 -15.31
CA LYS A 17 -34.65 27.05 -16.55
C LYS A 17 -33.14 26.89 -16.38
N LYS A 18 -32.57 27.39 -15.28
CA LYS A 18 -31.13 27.23 -14.97
C LYS A 18 -30.74 25.76 -14.77
N ALA A 19 -31.59 25.00 -14.07
CA ALA A 19 -31.33 23.59 -13.76
C ALA A 19 -31.39 22.70 -15.02
N ILE A 20 -32.36 22.94 -15.90
CA ILE A 20 -32.50 22.25 -17.20
C ILE A 20 -31.33 22.63 -18.12
N LEU A 21 -30.94 23.90 -18.17
CA LEU A 21 -29.81 24.31 -19.01
C LEU A 21 -28.49 23.63 -18.58
N LYS A 22 -28.28 23.49 -17.26
CA LYS A 22 -27.07 22.84 -16.72
C LYS A 22 -27.08 21.31 -16.85
N HIS A 23 -28.20 20.68 -16.49
CA HIS A 23 -28.27 19.23 -16.34
C HIS A 23 -29.04 18.52 -17.46
N GLN A 24 -29.64 19.28 -18.37
CA GLN A 24 -30.46 18.77 -19.48
C GLN A 24 -31.51 17.79 -18.96
N ASN A 25 -31.65 16.63 -19.60
CA ASN A 25 -32.66 15.63 -19.28
C ASN A 25 -32.23 14.63 -18.16
N LYS A 26 -31.28 15.00 -17.30
CA LYS A 26 -30.76 14.09 -16.26
C LYS A 26 -31.68 13.95 -15.04
N PHE A 27 -32.53 14.92 -14.79
CA PHE A 27 -33.39 14.98 -13.62
C PHE A 27 -34.83 15.32 -14.01
N ASP A 28 -35.76 14.71 -13.30
CA ASP A 28 -37.16 15.10 -13.29
C ASP A 28 -37.41 16.01 -12.07
N TYR A 29 -38.10 17.12 -12.36
CA TYR A 29 -38.42 18.21 -11.43
C TYR A 29 -39.90 18.24 -11.04
N SER A 30 -40.68 17.21 -11.41
CA SER A 30 -42.12 17.08 -11.13
C SER A 30 -42.51 17.28 -9.67
N LYS A 31 -41.62 16.92 -8.74
CA LYS A 31 -41.81 17.06 -7.28
C LYS A 31 -41.10 18.26 -6.65
N VAL A 32 -40.58 19.20 -7.46
CA VAL A 32 -39.90 20.39 -6.92
C VAL A 32 -40.91 21.41 -6.42
N ASP A 33 -40.99 21.56 -5.10
CA ASP A 33 -41.61 22.70 -4.45
C ASP A 33 -40.55 23.73 -4.05
N TYR A 34 -40.33 24.73 -4.90
CA TYR A 34 -39.30 25.74 -4.69
C TYR A 34 -39.82 26.86 -3.79
N PHE A 35 -39.11 27.10 -2.68
CA PHE A 35 -39.37 28.23 -1.78
C PHE A 35 -38.23 29.26 -1.84
N ASN A 36 -36.99 28.80 -1.61
CA ASN A 36 -35.78 29.60 -1.76
C ASN A 36 -34.61 28.71 -2.19
N SER A 37 -33.43 29.32 -2.35
CA SER A 37 -32.25 28.65 -2.88
C SER A 37 -31.58 27.67 -1.89
N THR A 38 -31.91 27.78 -0.60
CA THR A 38 -31.35 27.01 0.52
C THR A 38 -32.28 25.93 1.08
N THR A 39 -33.58 26.01 0.81
CA THR A 39 -34.55 25.00 1.22
C THR A 39 -34.33 23.72 0.42
N HIS A 40 -34.42 22.58 1.09
CA HIS A 40 -34.29 21.30 0.44
C HIS A 40 -35.52 21.01 -0.42
N VAL A 41 -35.29 20.54 -1.64
CA VAL A 41 -36.33 20.11 -2.57
C VAL A 41 -36.05 18.70 -3.07
N ILE A 42 -37.09 18.00 -3.50
CA ILE A 42 -37.00 16.63 -4.00
C ILE A 42 -36.73 16.66 -5.50
N PHE A 43 -35.68 15.94 -5.90
CA PHE A 43 -35.33 15.71 -7.30
C PHE A 43 -35.42 14.22 -7.61
N ILE A 44 -35.75 13.89 -8.85
CA ILE A 44 -35.78 12.51 -9.31
C ILE A 44 -34.67 12.32 -10.34
N CYS A 45 -33.80 11.33 -10.13
CA CYS A 45 -32.77 11.01 -11.12
C CYS A 45 -33.35 10.16 -12.24
N ASN A 46 -33.32 10.65 -13.49
CA ASN A 46 -33.89 9.92 -14.62
C ASN A 46 -33.14 8.62 -14.95
N LYS A 47 -31.84 8.57 -14.63
CA LYS A 47 -30.99 7.38 -14.83
C LYS A 47 -31.23 6.30 -13.78
N HIS A 48 -31.24 6.68 -12.51
CA HIS A 48 -31.32 5.73 -11.39
C HIS A 48 -32.74 5.52 -10.87
N LYS A 49 -33.71 6.33 -11.31
CA LYS A 49 -35.12 6.28 -10.91
C LYS A 49 -35.31 6.38 -9.39
N ILE A 50 -34.44 7.14 -8.72
CA ILE A 50 -34.52 7.41 -7.28
C ILE A 50 -34.88 8.86 -7.02
N GLU A 51 -35.61 9.08 -5.93
CA GLU A 51 -35.85 10.40 -5.35
C GLU A 51 -34.74 10.72 -4.36
N PHE A 52 -34.26 11.96 -4.38
CA PHE A 52 -33.26 12.44 -3.43
C PHE A 52 -33.49 13.92 -3.12
N SER A 53 -33.06 14.32 -1.92
CA SER A 53 -33.24 15.68 -1.42
C SER A 53 -31.94 16.48 -1.53
N GLN A 54 -32.01 17.69 -2.09
CA GLN A 54 -30.88 18.61 -2.17
C GLN A 54 -31.37 20.06 -2.22
N THR A 55 -30.52 21.02 -1.86
CA THR A 55 -30.84 22.45 -2.03
C THR A 55 -30.66 22.90 -3.49
N PRO A 56 -31.48 23.83 -4.00
CA PRO A 56 -31.32 24.41 -5.34
C PRO A 56 -29.91 24.94 -5.64
N VAL A 57 -29.25 25.60 -4.67
CA VAL A 57 -27.86 26.08 -4.83
C VAL A 57 -26.91 24.91 -5.06
N LYS A 58 -26.98 23.86 -4.24
CA LYS A 58 -26.11 22.68 -4.40
C LYS A 58 -26.37 21.97 -5.72
N HIS A 59 -27.63 21.88 -6.15
CA HIS A 59 -28.00 21.30 -7.43
C HIS A 59 -27.40 22.08 -8.62
N LEU A 60 -27.43 23.41 -8.56
CA LEU A 60 -26.84 24.28 -9.58
C LEU A 60 -25.31 24.39 -9.50
N GLN A 61 -24.67 24.08 -8.38
CA GLN A 61 -23.20 24.09 -8.24
C GLN A 61 -22.59 22.75 -8.65
N ASN A 62 -23.16 21.63 -8.23
CA ASN A 62 -22.58 20.30 -8.45
C ASN A 62 -22.68 19.84 -9.92
N LYS A 63 -21.68 19.08 -10.38
CA LYS A 63 -21.68 18.41 -11.71
C LYS A 63 -22.48 17.10 -11.69
N HIS A 64 -22.50 16.41 -10.54
CA HIS A 64 -23.27 15.20 -10.31
C HIS A 64 -24.10 15.37 -9.03
N CYS A 65 -25.42 15.52 -9.18
CA CYS A 65 -26.33 15.81 -8.07
C CYS A 65 -26.91 14.54 -7.43
N CYS A 66 -27.21 13.52 -8.26
CA CYS A 66 -27.65 12.22 -7.76
C CYS A 66 -26.49 11.50 -7.03
N PRO A 67 -26.70 10.99 -5.81
CA PRO A 67 -25.67 10.27 -5.05
C PRO A 67 -25.07 9.09 -5.81
N LEU A 68 -25.89 8.34 -6.56
CA LEU A 68 -25.44 7.20 -7.37
C LEU A 68 -24.65 7.66 -8.61
N CYS A 69 -25.11 8.70 -9.31
CA CYS A 69 -24.34 9.30 -10.41
C CYS A 69 -22.97 9.81 -9.94
N ALA A 70 -22.91 10.46 -8.77
CA ALA A 70 -21.65 10.93 -8.20
C ALA A 70 -20.71 9.77 -7.86
N LYS A 71 -21.24 8.71 -7.26
CA LYS A 71 -20.47 7.49 -6.96
C LYS A 71 -19.94 6.81 -8.21
N GLU A 72 -20.73 6.70 -9.27
CA GLU A 72 -20.32 6.13 -10.56
C GLU A 72 -19.24 6.95 -11.24
N ALA A 73 -19.39 8.28 -11.26
CA ALA A 73 -18.41 9.19 -11.84
C ALA A 73 -17.06 9.10 -11.10
N TYR A 74 -17.10 9.09 -9.77
CA TYR A 74 -15.92 8.88 -8.94
C TYR A 74 -15.30 7.50 -9.16
N SER A 75 -16.11 6.45 -9.26
CA SER A 75 -15.62 5.08 -9.48
C SER A 75 -14.96 4.92 -10.84
N LYS A 76 -15.45 5.60 -11.89
CA LYS A 76 -14.81 5.61 -13.21
C LYS A 76 -13.48 6.37 -13.23
N ALA A 77 -13.42 7.52 -12.56
CA ALA A 77 -12.18 8.31 -12.45
C ALA A 77 -11.08 7.61 -11.63
N VAL A 78 -11.44 6.63 -10.78
CA VAL A 78 -10.51 5.89 -9.91
C VAL A 78 -10.08 4.54 -10.49
N ARG A 79 -10.58 4.14 -11.68
CA ARG A 79 -10.09 2.94 -12.37
C ARG A 79 -8.72 3.22 -12.98
N ILE A 80 -7.73 2.43 -12.59
CA ILE A 80 -6.43 2.42 -13.26
C ILE A 80 -6.50 1.47 -14.45
N SER A 81 -5.91 1.85 -15.58
CA SER A 81 -5.80 0.98 -16.74
C SER A 81 -4.86 -0.20 -16.44
N LYS A 82 -4.94 -1.27 -17.25
CA LYS A 82 -4.04 -2.42 -17.08
C LYS A 82 -2.59 -1.99 -17.32
N GLU A 83 -2.36 -1.22 -18.37
CA GLU A 83 -1.06 -0.67 -18.75
C GLU A 83 -0.47 0.23 -17.65
N ASP A 84 -1.25 1.17 -17.11
CA ASP A 84 -0.79 2.05 -16.04
C ASP A 84 -0.42 1.26 -14.77
N PHE A 85 -1.21 0.23 -14.44
CA PHE A 85 -0.91 -0.63 -13.30
C PHE A 85 0.40 -1.39 -13.50
N ILE A 86 0.64 -1.95 -14.69
CA ILE A 86 1.89 -2.67 -15.00
C ILE A 86 3.07 -1.71 -14.92
N ASN A 87 3.01 -0.56 -15.60
CA ASN A 87 4.08 0.44 -15.59
C ASN A 87 4.45 0.91 -14.18
N GLN A 88 3.45 1.24 -13.35
CA GLN A 88 3.71 1.64 -11.97
C GLN A 88 4.31 0.50 -11.14
N SER A 89 3.84 -0.73 -11.36
CA SER A 89 4.32 -1.86 -10.58
C SER A 89 5.75 -2.27 -10.97
N GLU A 90 6.12 -2.15 -12.24
CA GLU A 90 7.50 -2.35 -12.73
C GLU A 90 8.47 -1.32 -12.13
N MET A 91 8.07 -0.05 -12.05
CA MET A 91 8.87 1.01 -11.41
C MET A 91 9.17 0.72 -9.94
N ILE A 92 8.21 0.14 -9.22
CA ILE A 92 8.32 -0.09 -7.78
C ILE A 92 9.05 -1.41 -7.49
N HIS A 93 8.76 -2.45 -8.26
CA HIS A 93 9.19 -3.81 -7.95
C HIS A 93 10.30 -4.34 -8.87
N SER A 94 10.73 -3.57 -9.88
CA SER A 94 11.86 -3.88 -10.76
C SER A 94 11.79 -5.30 -11.34
N ASN A 95 10.66 -5.65 -11.96
CA ASN A 95 10.40 -6.94 -12.61
C ASN A 95 10.37 -8.18 -11.69
N LYS A 96 10.16 -8.03 -10.38
CA LYS A 96 10.02 -9.20 -9.48
C LYS A 96 8.72 -9.98 -9.66
N PHE A 97 7.75 -9.40 -10.36
CA PHE A 97 6.38 -9.89 -10.41
C PHE A 97 5.83 -9.82 -11.84
N SER A 98 5.01 -10.82 -12.18
CA SER A 98 4.24 -10.84 -13.41
C SER A 98 2.74 -10.62 -13.14
N TYR A 99 2.10 -9.90 -14.06
CA TYR A 99 0.71 -9.43 -13.97
C TYR A 99 -0.16 -9.95 -15.12
N GLU A 100 0.23 -11.08 -15.74
CA GLU A 100 -0.39 -11.60 -16.97
C GLU A 100 -1.92 -11.74 -16.88
N LYS A 101 -2.44 -12.10 -15.70
CA LYS A 101 -3.87 -12.28 -15.42
C LYS A 101 -4.58 -11.03 -14.87
N SER A 102 -3.94 -9.86 -14.83
CA SER A 102 -4.55 -8.65 -14.27
C SER A 102 -5.59 -8.04 -15.21
N LYS A 103 -6.73 -7.61 -14.64
CA LYS A 103 -7.80 -6.87 -15.32
C LYS A 103 -7.73 -5.37 -14.95
N PRO A 104 -8.50 -4.48 -15.60
CA PRO A 104 -8.69 -3.12 -15.10
C PRO A 104 -9.34 -3.16 -13.72
N LEU A 105 -8.73 -2.49 -12.75
CA LEU A 105 -9.07 -2.60 -11.32
C LEU A 105 -9.25 -1.22 -10.72
N THR A 106 -10.02 -1.13 -9.64
CA THR A 106 -10.03 0.01 -8.74
C THR A 106 -8.96 -0.16 -7.66
N ARG A 107 -8.61 0.92 -6.97
CA ARG A 107 -7.65 0.92 -5.85
C ARG A 107 -7.94 -0.10 -4.74
N HIS A 108 -9.18 -0.57 -4.62
CA HIS A 108 -9.61 -1.50 -3.57
C HIS A 108 -9.70 -2.95 -4.04
N ASP A 109 -9.61 -3.19 -5.35
CA ASP A 109 -9.77 -4.53 -5.89
C ASP A 109 -8.52 -5.36 -5.62
N LYS A 110 -8.72 -6.68 -5.53
CA LYS A 110 -7.63 -7.64 -5.42
C LYS A 110 -7.08 -7.95 -6.81
N VAL A 111 -5.77 -7.98 -6.92
CA VAL A 111 -5.02 -8.41 -8.09
C VAL A 111 -4.30 -9.71 -7.79
N THR A 112 -4.37 -10.65 -8.73
CA THR A 112 -3.56 -11.87 -8.74
C THR A 112 -2.21 -11.57 -9.34
N ILE A 113 -1.15 -11.84 -8.58
CA ILE A 113 0.24 -11.51 -8.93
C ILE A 113 1.04 -12.81 -8.91
N TYR A 114 1.94 -12.98 -9.87
CA TYR A 114 2.89 -14.08 -9.88
C TYR A 114 4.26 -13.61 -9.39
N CYS A 115 4.84 -14.31 -8.41
CA CYS A 115 6.22 -14.08 -7.97
C CYS A 115 7.19 -14.90 -8.82
N GLU A 116 8.10 -14.26 -9.54
CA GLU A 116 9.09 -14.97 -10.36
C GLU A 116 10.17 -15.67 -9.52
N ILE A 117 10.48 -15.11 -8.35
CA ILE A 117 11.50 -15.64 -7.42
C ILE A 117 11.01 -16.95 -6.77
N HIS A 118 9.77 -16.98 -6.27
CA HIS A 118 9.19 -18.12 -5.56
C HIS A 118 8.25 -18.97 -6.43
N LYS A 119 8.12 -18.62 -7.71
CA LYS A 119 7.34 -19.33 -8.72
C LYS A 119 5.89 -19.62 -8.29
N LYS A 120 5.24 -18.67 -7.61
CA LYS A 120 3.90 -18.85 -7.03
C LYS A 120 2.99 -17.66 -7.24
N TYR A 121 1.70 -17.94 -7.34
CA TYR A 121 0.65 -16.92 -7.37
C TYR A 121 0.25 -16.50 -5.95
N PHE A 122 -0.08 -15.23 -5.79
CA PHE A 122 -0.66 -14.68 -4.58
C PHE A 122 -1.60 -13.52 -4.91
N GLU A 123 -2.44 -13.13 -3.94
CA GLU A 123 -3.38 -12.02 -4.11
C GLU A 123 -3.05 -10.85 -3.19
N GLN A 124 -3.17 -9.63 -3.71
CA GLN A 124 -3.04 -8.39 -2.93
C GLN A 124 -4.03 -7.33 -3.41
N ARG A 125 -4.36 -6.38 -2.53
CA ARG A 125 -5.09 -5.17 -2.96
C ARG A 125 -4.18 -4.26 -3.78
N LEU A 126 -4.69 -3.68 -4.87
CA LEU A 126 -3.94 -2.85 -5.80
C LEU A 126 -3.24 -1.67 -5.09
N ASN A 127 -3.97 -0.93 -4.25
CA ASN A 127 -3.39 0.20 -3.51
C ASN A 127 -2.30 -0.19 -2.51
N ILE A 128 -2.29 -1.44 -2.01
CA ILE A 128 -1.25 -1.92 -1.11
C ILE A 128 -0.02 -2.34 -1.92
N HIS A 129 -0.23 -3.00 -3.06
CA HIS A 129 0.85 -3.41 -3.94
C HIS A 129 1.65 -2.21 -4.47
N LEU A 130 0.95 -1.14 -4.89
CA LEU A 130 1.55 0.10 -5.38
C LEU A 130 2.20 0.97 -4.28
N LYS A 131 2.09 0.61 -3.00
CA LYS A 131 2.92 1.25 -1.96
C LYS A 131 4.36 0.73 -1.94
N GLY A 132 4.63 -0.42 -2.56
CA GLY A 132 5.98 -0.98 -2.72
C GLY A 132 6.55 -1.75 -1.53
N TYR A 133 6.07 -1.53 -0.31
CA TYR A 133 6.60 -2.21 0.89
C TYR A 133 6.10 -3.66 1.07
N ILE A 134 5.06 -4.05 0.33
CA ILE A 134 4.35 -5.32 0.52
C ILE A 134 4.21 -6.01 -0.84
N GLY A 135 4.63 -7.27 -0.90
CA GLY A 135 4.64 -8.13 -2.08
C GLY A 135 4.57 -9.60 -1.66
N CYS A 136 5.27 -10.50 -2.36
CA CYS A 136 5.35 -11.90 -1.95
C CYS A 136 5.86 -12.02 -0.50
N LYS A 137 5.11 -12.74 0.36
CA LYS A 137 5.48 -12.93 1.77
C LYS A 137 6.84 -13.61 1.93
N ASP A 138 7.18 -14.51 1.02
CA ASP A 138 8.45 -15.23 1.04
C ASP A 138 9.61 -14.32 0.65
N CYS A 139 9.43 -13.42 -0.33
CA CYS A 139 10.43 -12.38 -0.63
C CYS A 139 10.71 -11.51 0.60
N ILE A 140 9.66 -11.18 1.35
CA ILE A 140 9.80 -10.38 2.57
C ILE A 140 10.55 -11.18 3.65
N SER A 141 10.26 -12.46 3.84
CA SER A 141 11.02 -13.30 4.79
C SER A 141 12.47 -13.45 4.38
N ASP A 142 12.75 -13.66 3.10
CA ASP A 142 14.11 -13.83 2.59
C ASP A 142 14.96 -12.57 2.81
N SER A 143 14.39 -11.40 2.52
CA SER A 143 15.03 -10.11 2.80
C SER A 143 15.30 -9.91 4.29
N LYS A 144 14.34 -10.27 5.16
CA LYS A 144 14.52 -10.19 6.62
C LYS A 144 15.59 -11.16 7.11
N ILE A 145 15.63 -12.39 6.60
CA ILE A 145 16.65 -13.38 6.96
C ILE A 145 18.03 -12.86 6.56
N LYS A 146 18.19 -12.31 5.36
CA LYS A 146 19.47 -11.74 4.91
C LYS A 146 19.93 -10.58 5.80
N GLN A 147 19.05 -9.60 6.04
CA GLN A 147 19.35 -8.46 6.90
C GLN A 147 19.68 -8.88 8.34
N ASN A 148 18.93 -9.85 8.87
CA ASN A 148 19.19 -10.41 10.20
C ASN A 148 20.54 -11.12 10.26
N ARG A 149 20.91 -11.93 9.26
CA ARG A 149 22.22 -12.61 9.21
C ARG A 149 23.37 -11.60 9.21
N GLU A 150 23.28 -10.54 8.41
CA GLU A 150 24.29 -9.48 8.39
C GLU A 150 24.39 -8.76 9.74
N LEU A 151 23.25 -8.38 10.33
CA LEU A 151 23.20 -7.72 11.64
C LEU A 151 23.74 -8.61 12.76
N PHE A 152 23.33 -9.88 12.80
CA PHE A 152 23.78 -10.85 13.80
C PHE A 152 25.26 -11.20 13.61
N GLY A 153 25.76 -11.29 12.38
CA GLY A 153 27.18 -11.48 12.09
C GLY A 153 28.03 -10.31 12.60
N LYS A 154 27.59 -9.06 12.38
CA LYS A 154 28.27 -7.87 12.94
C LYS A 154 28.28 -7.89 14.46
N LYS A 155 27.13 -8.15 15.10
CA LYS A 155 27.03 -8.28 16.56
C LYS A 155 27.89 -9.41 17.12
N PHE A 156 27.99 -10.52 16.41
CA PHE A 156 28.86 -11.64 16.78
C PHE A 156 30.33 -11.19 16.83
N ILE A 157 30.81 -10.53 15.78
CA ILE A 157 32.20 -10.03 15.70
C ILE A 157 32.47 -9.01 16.82
N GLU A 158 31.56 -8.07 17.04
CA GLU A 158 31.67 -7.06 18.10
C GLU A 158 31.75 -7.69 19.50
N ASN A 159 30.82 -8.61 19.83
CA ASN A 159 30.83 -9.32 21.10
C ASN A 159 32.09 -10.18 21.29
N PHE A 160 32.58 -10.78 20.21
CA PHE A 160 33.80 -11.57 20.26
C PHE A 160 35.00 -10.70 20.56
N LYS A 161 35.14 -9.56 19.87
CA LYS A 161 36.21 -8.58 20.07
C LYS A 161 36.18 -7.98 21.47
N ASN A 162 35.00 -7.60 21.97
CA ASN A 162 34.85 -7.07 23.33
C ASN A 162 35.29 -8.08 24.40
N LYS A 163 35.17 -9.37 24.12
CA LYS A 163 35.51 -10.43 25.09
C LYS A 163 36.96 -10.91 24.99
N PHE A 164 37.48 -11.08 23.78
CA PHE A 164 38.79 -11.71 23.54
C PHE A 164 39.83 -10.78 22.89
N GLY A 165 39.45 -9.52 22.61
CA GLY A 165 40.29 -8.53 21.93
C GLY A 165 40.30 -8.67 20.41
N ASP A 166 41.10 -7.82 19.75
CA ASP A 166 41.15 -7.67 18.29
C ASP A 166 42.15 -8.61 17.56
N ASN A 167 42.78 -9.55 18.26
CA ASN A 167 43.82 -10.43 17.70
C ASN A 167 43.27 -11.60 16.85
N TYR A 168 42.11 -11.41 16.22
CA TYR A 168 41.39 -12.43 15.47
C TYR A 168 40.91 -11.89 14.12
N ASP A 169 41.00 -12.73 13.08
CA ASP A 169 40.45 -12.44 11.76
C ASP A 169 39.14 -13.22 11.53
N PHE A 170 38.14 -12.49 11.05
CA PHE A 170 36.76 -12.93 10.80
C PHE A 170 36.40 -12.93 9.32
N SER A 171 37.37 -12.81 8.41
CA SER A 171 37.15 -12.68 6.95
C SER A 171 36.35 -13.84 6.34
N LYS A 172 36.33 -15.01 6.98
CA LYS A 172 35.55 -16.19 6.55
C LYS A 172 34.29 -16.46 7.38
N VAL A 173 33.89 -15.54 8.27
CA VAL A 173 32.72 -15.76 9.13
C VAL A 173 31.43 -15.59 8.33
N ASN A 174 30.71 -16.70 8.16
CA ASN A 174 29.34 -16.71 7.69
C ASN A 174 28.40 -17.12 8.82
N TYR A 175 27.80 -16.12 9.48
CA TYR A 175 26.96 -16.35 10.64
C TYR A 175 25.55 -16.78 10.26
N LEU A 176 25.18 -18.03 10.58
CA LEU A 176 23.84 -18.57 10.30
C LEU A 176 22.92 -18.54 11.51
N ASN A 177 23.37 -19.03 12.66
CA ASN A 177 22.62 -19.07 13.92
C ASN A 177 23.57 -19.33 15.12
N ASN A 178 23.02 -19.39 16.33
CA ASN A 178 23.81 -19.57 17.57
C ASN A 178 24.50 -20.95 17.70
N PHE A 179 24.06 -21.95 16.94
CA PHE A 179 24.52 -23.33 17.04
C PHE A 179 25.58 -23.70 16.02
N THR A 180 25.54 -23.05 14.85
CA THR A 180 26.47 -23.36 13.76
C THR A 180 27.84 -22.76 14.10
N PRO A 181 28.91 -23.58 14.19
CA PRO A 181 30.24 -23.06 14.41
C PRO A 181 30.68 -22.20 13.22
N VAL A 182 31.38 -21.10 13.50
CA VAL A 182 32.03 -20.27 12.49
C VAL A 182 33.54 -20.47 12.55
N ASP A 183 34.20 -20.36 11.40
CA ASP A 183 35.65 -20.43 11.30
C ASP A 183 36.26 -19.05 11.66
N ILE A 184 37.15 -19.04 12.64
CA ILE A 184 37.85 -17.86 13.15
C ILE A 184 39.33 -18.11 13.07
N PHE A 185 40.08 -17.09 12.69
CA PHE A 185 41.54 -17.18 12.60
C PHE A 185 42.19 -16.47 13.79
N CYS A 186 43.08 -17.18 14.48
CA CYS A 186 43.92 -16.59 15.53
C CYS A 186 45.18 -15.99 14.90
N ILE A 187 45.37 -14.68 15.00
CA ILE A 187 46.54 -14.00 14.42
C ILE A 187 47.81 -14.41 15.17
N LYS A 188 47.74 -14.55 16.51
CA LYS A 188 48.90 -14.92 17.34
C LYS A 188 49.48 -16.30 17.02
N HIS A 189 48.63 -17.26 16.69
CA HIS A 189 49.02 -18.66 16.47
C HIS A 189 48.90 -19.09 15.01
N ASN A 190 48.46 -18.21 14.12
CA ASN A 190 48.32 -18.46 12.68
C ASN A 190 47.45 -19.70 12.36
N ILE A 191 46.40 -19.96 13.17
CA ILE A 191 45.52 -21.13 13.02
C ILE A 191 44.05 -20.74 12.81
N TRP A 192 43.36 -21.54 11.99
CA TRP A 192 41.91 -21.54 11.89
C TRP A 192 41.31 -22.50 12.91
N PHE A 193 40.28 -22.06 13.61
CA PHE A 193 39.53 -22.91 14.53
C PHE A 193 38.03 -22.62 14.45
N LYS A 194 37.22 -23.62 14.79
CA LYS A 194 35.76 -23.54 14.76
C LYS A 194 35.22 -23.15 16.13
N GLN A 195 34.34 -22.15 16.16
CA GLN A 195 33.70 -21.69 17.39
C GLN A 195 32.23 -21.37 17.17
N ALA A 196 31.35 -21.96 17.98
CA ALA A 196 29.92 -21.61 18.00
C ALA A 196 29.64 -20.45 18.95
N ASN A 197 28.71 -19.56 18.58
CA ASN A 197 28.36 -18.37 19.36
C ASN A 197 27.83 -18.71 20.77
N ARG A 198 26.99 -19.74 20.91
CA ARG A 198 26.52 -20.22 22.22
C ARG A 198 27.65 -20.52 23.21
N ASN A 199 28.82 -20.90 22.71
CA ASN A 199 29.98 -21.28 23.51
C ASN A 199 30.88 -20.07 23.82
N ILE A 200 30.69 -18.91 23.18
CA ILE A 200 31.44 -17.67 23.48
C ILE A 200 31.19 -17.24 24.91
N LEU A 201 29.93 -17.21 25.36
CA LEU A 201 29.58 -16.83 26.74
C LEU A 201 30.24 -17.74 27.77
N ARG A 202 30.33 -19.04 27.48
CA ARG A 202 30.93 -20.05 28.37
C ARG A 202 32.46 -20.04 28.39
N THR A 203 33.10 -19.49 27.37
CA THR A 203 34.57 -19.46 27.27
C THR A 203 35.12 -18.32 28.13
N ARG A 204 35.98 -18.62 29.11
CA ARG A 204 36.41 -17.64 30.13
C ARG A 204 37.63 -16.81 29.77
N THR A 205 38.64 -17.40 29.12
CA THR A 205 39.95 -16.76 28.93
C THR A 205 40.17 -16.31 27.49
N CYS A 206 40.26 -17.25 26.56
CA CYS A 206 40.54 -16.99 25.15
C CYS A 206 39.80 -18.02 24.29
N SER A 207 39.45 -17.68 23.04
CA SER A 207 38.71 -18.61 22.19
C SER A 207 39.63 -19.58 21.43
N CYS A 208 40.87 -19.18 21.14
CA CYS A 208 41.85 -19.98 20.42
C CYS A 208 42.28 -21.21 21.27
N PRO A 209 42.23 -22.44 20.73
CA PRO A 209 42.67 -23.64 21.44
C PRO A 209 44.13 -23.61 21.91
N GLN A 210 45.00 -22.88 21.22
CA GLN A 210 46.41 -22.75 21.56
C GLN A 210 46.64 -21.67 22.62
N CYS A 211 45.98 -20.51 22.53
CA CYS A 211 45.97 -19.51 23.60
C CYS A 211 45.41 -20.07 24.93
N LYS A 212 44.59 -21.11 24.90
CA LYS A 212 44.01 -21.72 26.13
C LYS A 212 45.03 -22.57 26.91
N LYS A 213 46.10 -22.99 26.25
CA LYS A 213 47.16 -23.83 26.83
C LYS A 213 48.34 -23.02 27.37
N GLU A 214 48.36 -21.73 27.07
CA GLU A 214 49.26 -20.71 27.61
C GLU A 214 48.68 -20.13 28.91
#